data_AF-A0A1G0XTH3-F1
#
_entry.id   AF-A0A1G0XTH3-F1
#
_cell.length_a   1.000
_cell.length_b   1.000
_cell.length_c   1.000
_cell.angle_alpha   90.00
_cell.angle_beta   90.00
_cell.angle_gamma   90.00
#
_symmetry.space_group_name_H-M   'P 1'
#
loop_
_entity.id
_entity.type
_entity.pdbx_description
1 polymer ?
#
loop_
_entity_poly.entity_id
_entity_poly.type
_entity_poly.pdbx_seq_one_letter_code
_entity_poly.pdbx_strand_id
1 'polypeptide(L)'
;MENKSAKKIDWSLLVRDVLATCFMSQQELAEYCGKSQQCVSTWLNGSRKPGPRPRGRLLELAGENQIDAGSYGIISGAGTLRRYLGGRESDELARIFSLYIKMSKQNRKKFLKYAGSITGG
;
A
#
# COMPACT_ATOMS: atom_id res chain seq x y z
N MET A 1 -5.33 -16.80 26.04
CA MET A 1 -5.23 -16.87 24.56
C MET A 1 -5.10 -15.45 24.06
N GLU A 2 -3.91 -15.06 23.60
CA GLU A 2 -3.58 -13.69 23.23
C GLU A 2 -4.44 -13.18 22.07
N ASN A 3 -5.02 -12.01 22.30
CA ASN A 3 -5.80 -11.24 21.35
C ASN A 3 -4.84 -10.71 20.27
N LYS A 4 -4.64 -11.47 19.19
CA LYS A 4 -3.92 -11.00 17.99
C LYS A 4 -4.65 -9.78 17.45
N SER A 5 -4.18 -8.59 17.84
CA SER A 5 -4.49 -7.31 17.19
C SER A 5 -4.53 -7.54 15.68
N ALA A 6 -5.74 -7.55 15.11
CA ALA A 6 -5.93 -7.79 13.69
C ALA A 6 -5.19 -6.68 12.94
N LYS A 7 -3.99 -7.00 12.43
CA LYS A 7 -3.16 -6.07 11.67
C LYS A 7 -4.07 -5.44 10.61
N LYS A 8 -4.30 -4.13 10.70
CA LYS A 8 -5.15 -3.43 9.74
C LYS A 8 -4.49 -3.59 8.38
N ILE A 9 -5.17 -4.23 7.42
CA ILE A 9 -4.68 -4.40 6.05
C ILE A 9 -4.96 -3.13 5.25
N ASP A 10 -3.98 -2.65 4.50
CA ASP A 10 -4.16 -1.69 3.42
C ASP A 10 -4.70 -2.40 2.18
N TRP A 11 -6.03 -2.40 2.08
CA TRP A 11 -6.74 -3.02 0.96
C TRP A 11 -6.47 -2.33 -0.37
N SER A 12 -6.09 -1.06 -0.38
CA SER A 12 -5.85 -0.34 -1.64
C SER A 12 -4.60 -0.85 -2.34
N LEU A 13 -3.54 -1.09 -1.56
CA LEU A 13 -2.30 -1.67 -2.05
C LEU A 13 -2.48 -3.14 -2.44
N LEU A 14 -3.20 -3.92 -1.62
CA LEU A 14 -3.47 -5.33 -1.96
C LEU A 14 -4.24 -5.45 -3.27
N VAL A 15 -5.29 -4.65 -3.47
CA VAL A 15 -6.08 -4.67 -4.71
C VAL A 15 -5.22 -4.28 -5.90
N ARG A 16 -4.32 -3.30 -5.75
CA ARG A 16 -3.40 -2.89 -6.83
C ARG A 16 -2.45 -4.01 -7.24
N ASP A 17 -1.83 -4.67 -6.27
CA ASP A 17 -0.88 -5.75 -6.53
C ASP A 17 -1.59 -6.99 -7.09
N VAL A 18 -2.82 -7.29 -6.65
CA VAL A 18 -3.66 -8.35 -7.25
C VAL A 18 -3.91 -8.06 -8.74
N LEU A 19 -4.35 -6.85 -9.09
CA LEU A 19 -4.57 -6.48 -10.50
C LEU A 19 -3.30 -6.62 -11.33
N ALA A 20 -2.17 -6.13 -10.82
CA ALA A 20 -0.90 -6.17 -11.53
C ALA A 20 -0.35 -7.60 -11.70
N THR A 21 -0.40 -8.41 -10.65
CA THR A 21 0.17 -9.76 -10.65
C THR A 21 -0.71 -10.75 -11.42
N CYS A 22 -2.03 -10.61 -11.32
CA CYS A 22 -2.98 -11.46 -12.03
C CYS A 22 -3.24 -11.00 -13.47
N PHE A 23 -2.62 -9.89 -13.92
CA PHE A 23 -2.88 -9.25 -15.21
C PHE A 23 -4.37 -8.95 -15.45
N MET A 24 -5.10 -8.61 -14.40
CA MET A 24 -6.55 -8.35 -14.46
C MET A 24 -6.82 -6.85 -14.60
N SER A 25 -7.86 -6.52 -15.36
CA SER A 25 -8.51 -5.22 -15.34
C SER A 25 -9.39 -5.04 -14.11
N GLN A 26 -9.78 -3.79 -13.82
CA GLN A 26 -10.72 -3.50 -12.74
C GLN A 26 -12.10 -4.17 -12.95
N GLN A 27 -12.51 -4.35 -14.22
CA GLN A 27 -13.77 -4.97 -14.57
C GLN A 27 -13.73 -6.47 -14.29
N GLU A 28 -12.68 -7.17 -14.70
CA GLU A 28 -12.52 -8.61 -14.45
C GLU A 28 -12.45 -8.92 -12.94
N LEU A 29 -11.74 -8.08 -12.17
CA LEU A 29 -11.70 -8.24 -10.72
C LEU A 29 -13.07 -7.98 -10.07
N ALA A 30 -13.83 -7.02 -10.62
CA ALA A 30 -15.18 -6.73 -10.15
C ALA A 30 -16.11 -7.92 -10.39
N GLU A 31 -16.05 -8.53 -11.57
CA GLU A 31 -16.80 -9.74 -11.92
C GLU A 31 -16.43 -10.91 -11.00
N TYR A 32 -15.14 -11.16 -10.79
CA TYR A 32 -14.66 -12.19 -9.86
C TYR A 32 -15.19 -11.99 -8.43
N CYS A 33 -15.27 -10.73 -7.98
CA CYS A 33 -15.78 -10.37 -6.67
C CYS A 33 -17.32 -10.25 -6.58
N GLY A 34 -18.04 -10.37 -7.70
CA GLY A 34 -19.49 -10.11 -7.78
C GLY A 34 -19.85 -8.67 -7.42
N LYS A 35 -19.08 -7.69 -7.94
CA LYS A 35 -19.24 -6.25 -7.70
C LYS A 35 -19.18 -5.47 -9.01
N SER A 36 -19.48 -4.17 -8.93
CA SER A 36 -19.27 -3.25 -10.06
C SER A 36 -17.83 -2.76 -10.11
N GLN A 37 -17.36 -2.39 -11.30
CA GLN A 37 -16.06 -1.73 -11.49
C GLN A 37 -15.88 -0.52 -10.56
N GLN A 38 -16.95 0.27 -10.38
CA GLN A 38 -16.93 1.43 -9.50
C GLN A 38 -16.57 1.07 -8.06
N CYS A 39 -17.01 -0.10 -7.56
CA CYS A 39 -16.63 -0.57 -6.24
C CYS A 39 -15.11 -0.82 -6.17
N VAL A 40 -14.53 -1.48 -7.18
CA VAL A 40 -13.08 -1.75 -7.27
C VAL A 40 -12.30 -0.43 -7.33
N SER A 41 -12.75 0.54 -8.13
CA SER A 41 -12.16 1.89 -8.18
C SER A 41 -12.13 2.57 -6.80
N THR A 42 -13.23 2.47 -6.05
CA THR A 42 -13.27 3.02 -4.67
C THR A 42 -12.42 2.26 -3.65
N TRP A 43 -12.02 1.02 -3.95
CA TRP A 43 -11.05 0.28 -3.13
C TRP A 43 -9.63 0.70 -3.46
N LEU A 44 -9.32 0.86 -4.74
CA LEU A 44 -8.01 1.31 -5.24
C LEU A 44 -7.64 2.71 -4.74
N ASN A 45 -8.61 3.61 -4.65
CA ASN A 45 -8.38 4.95 -4.13
C ASN A 45 -8.46 5.03 -2.59
N GLY A 46 -8.72 3.91 -1.90
CA GLY A 46 -8.79 3.83 -0.45
C GLY A 46 -10.02 4.49 0.19
N SER A 47 -10.94 5.06 -0.60
CA SER A 47 -12.14 5.74 -0.10
C SER A 47 -13.11 4.77 0.58
N ARG A 48 -13.15 3.51 0.12
CA ARG A 48 -13.93 2.44 0.73
C ARG A 48 -13.10 1.18 0.88
N LYS A 49 -13.41 0.40 1.90
CA LYS A 49 -12.83 -0.94 2.08
C LYS A 49 -13.73 -1.99 1.43
N PRO A 50 -13.17 -3.09 0.89
CA PRO A 50 -13.97 -4.21 0.45
C PRO A 50 -14.78 -4.78 1.63
N GLY A 51 -15.97 -5.30 1.36
CA GLY A 51 -16.80 -6.00 2.34
C GLY A 51 -16.28 -7.42 2.62
N PRO A 52 -16.85 -8.16 3.59
CA PRO A 52 -16.35 -9.47 4.01
C PRO A 52 -16.17 -10.48 2.86
N ARG A 53 -17.16 -10.61 1.98
CA ARG A 53 -17.12 -11.56 0.85
C ARG A 53 -16.04 -11.19 -0.19
N PRO A 54 -15.96 -9.95 -0.71
CA PRO A 54 -14.84 -9.53 -1.56
C PRO A 54 -13.46 -9.67 -0.90
N ARG A 55 -13.34 -9.46 0.42
CA ARG A 55 -12.07 -9.68 1.11
C ARG A 55 -11.61 -11.13 1.03
N GLY A 56 -12.52 -12.08 1.25
CA GLY A 56 -12.21 -13.51 1.10
C GLY A 56 -11.67 -13.82 -0.31
N ARG A 57 -12.37 -13.34 -1.33
CA ARG A 57 -11.97 -13.49 -2.75
C ARG A 57 -10.62 -12.85 -3.08
N LEU A 58 -10.35 -11.65 -2.57
CA LEU A 58 -9.07 -10.98 -2.76
C LEU A 58 -7.92 -11.72 -2.09
N LEU A 59 -8.15 -12.29 -0.90
CA LEU A 59 -7.14 -13.08 -0.19
C LEU A 59 -6.91 -14.44 -0.85
N GLU A 60 -7.95 -15.04 -1.43
CA GLU A 60 -7.86 -16.25 -2.27
C GLU A 60 -6.98 -16.00 -3.49
N LEU A 61 -7.30 -14.98 -4.30
CA LEU A 61 -6.47 -14.54 -5.44
C LEU A 61 -5.03 -14.22 -5.02
N ALA A 62 -4.86 -13.54 -3.90
CA ALA A 62 -3.53 -13.22 -3.39
C ALA A 62 -2.75 -14.50 -3.03
N GLY A 63 -3.38 -15.46 -2.35
CA GLY A 63 -2.77 -16.73 -2.00
C GLY A 63 -2.38 -17.57 -3.22
N GLU A 64 -3.26 -17.65 -4.22
CA GLU A 64 -3.00 -18.34 -5.50
C GLU A 64 -1.80 -17.77 -6.24
N ASN A 65 -1.59 -16.44 -6.13
CA ASN A 65 -0.52 -15.72 -6.82
C ASN A 65 0.69 -15.42 -5.91
N GLN A 66 0.83 -16.14 -4.79
CA GLN A 66 1.95 -15.98 -3.84
C GLN A 66 2.13 -14.57 -3.28
N ILE A 67 1.05 -13.79 -3.25
CA ILE A 67 1.02 -12.45 -2.65
C ILE A 67 0.80 -12.59 -1.14
N ASP A 68 1.80 -12.24 -0.33
CA ASP A 68 1.67 -12.23 1.12
C ASP A 68 0.77 -11.08 1.59
N ALA A 69 -0.51 -11.36 1.82
CA ALA A 69 -1.48 -10.41 2.38
C ALA A 69 -1.06 -9.84 3.75
N GLY A 70 -0.25 -10.57 4.52
CA GLY A 70 0.28 -10.13 5.82
C GLY A 70 1.27 -8.97 5.70
N SER A 71 1.94 -8.84 4.56
CA SER A 71 2.85 -7.74 4.24
C SER A 71 2.15 -6.39 4.02
N TYR A 72 0.83 -6.40 3.81
CA TYR A 72 0.01 -5.20 3.61
C TYR A 72 -0.58 -4.66 4.92
N GLY A 73 -0.03 -5.04 6.08
CA GLY A 73 -0.33 -4.30 7.30
C GLY A 73 -0.13 -2.80 7.04
N ILE A 74 -0.97 -1.95 7.64
CA ILE A 74 -0.73 -0.50 7.72
C ILE A 74 0.55 -0.32 8.53
N ILE A 75 1.69 -0.44 7.86
CA ILE A 75 2.99 -0.12 8.40
C ILE A 75 3.12 1.39 8.22
N SER A 76 3.72 2.06 9.22
CA SER A 76 4.15 3.45 9.06
C SER A 76 4.92 3.61 7.74
N GLY A 77 4.96 4.80 7.14
CA GLY A 77 5.52 5.02 5.79
C GLY A 77 6.92 4.42 5.52
N ALA A 78 7.68 4.11 6.57
CA ALA A 78 8.90 3.30 6.54
C ALA A 78 8.73 1.87 5.98
N GLY A 79 7.63 1.17 6.27
CA GLY A 79 7.41 -0.20 5.80
C GLY A 79 7.03 -0.29 4.33
N THR A 80 6.28 0.69 3.83
CA THR A 80 5.95 0.80 2.40
C THR A 80 7.22 1.00 1.58
N LEU A 81 8.17 1.83 2.05
CA LEU A 81 9.45 2.07 1.38
C LEU A 81 10.34 0.83 1.37
N ARG A 82 10.44 0.11 2.50
CA ARG A 82 11.15 -1.18 2.59
C ARG A 82 10.68 -2.19 1.56
N ARG A 83 9.37 -2.20 1.30
CA ARG A 83 8.77 -3.13 0.34
C ARG A 83 8.98 -2.73 -1.12
N TYR A 84 8.92 -1.44 -1.44
CA TYR A 84 9.09 -0.96 -2.82
C TYR A 84 10.54 -0.95 -3.30
N LEU A 85 11.51 -0.76 -2.40
CA LEU A 85 12.90 -0.49 -2.77
C LEU A 85 13.90 -1.57 -2.35
N GLY A 86 13.43 -2.66 -1.72
CA GLY A 86 14.19 -3.87 -1.37
C GLY A 86 15.70 -3.69 -1.15
N GLY A 87 16.13 -3.45 0.09
CA GLY A 87 17.57 -3.41 0.43
C GLY A 87 17.96 -2.23 1.33
N ARG A 88 19.27 -1.91 1.41
CA ARG A 88 19.81 -0.81 2.25
C ARG A 88 19.23 0.57 1.88
N GLU A 89 18.98 0.81 0.59
CA GLU A 89 18.41 2.08 0.11
C GLU A 89 17.02 2.34 0.71
N SER A 90 16.27 1.27 0.95
CA SER A 90 14.94 1.34 1.54
C SER A 90 14.96 1.74 3.02
N ASP A 91 16.04 1.41 3.74
CA ASP A 91 16.24 1.77 5.15
C ASP A 91 16.61 3.23 5.31
N GLU A 92 17.44 3.75 4.41
CA GLU A 92 17.83 5.16 4.38
C GLU A 92 16.65 6.05 4.01
N LEU A 93 15.86 5.65 3.01
CA LEU A 93 14.65 6.39 2.64
C LEU A 93 13.59 6.34 3.74
N ALA A 94 13.36 5.17 4.34
CA ALA A 94 12.49 5.05 5.51
C ALA A 94 12.91 5.98 6.66
N ARG A 95 14.22 6.13 6.89
CA ARG A 95 14.79 7.05 7.88
C ARG A 95 14.55 8.50 7.50
N ILE A 96 14.79 8.88 6.24
CA ILE A 96 14.56 10.23 5.72
C ILE A 96 13.09 10.63 5.88
N PHE A 97 12.15 9.76 5.49
CA PHE A 97 10.72 10.03 5.65
C PHE A 97 10.29 10.12 7.11
N SER A 98 10.84 9.27 7.98
CA SER A 98 10.58 9.34 9.42
C SER A 98 11.05 10.67 10.02
N LEU A 99 12.22 11.16 9.61
CA LEU A 99 12.75 12.47 10.01
C LEU A 99 11.87 13.60 9.47
N TYR A 100 11.47 13.53 8.20
CA TYR A 100 10.59 14.52 7.57
C TYR A 100 9.25 14.66 8.31
N ILE A 101 8.63 13.56 8.72
CA ILE A 101 7.38 13.58 9.50
C ILE A 101 7.60 14.22 10.88
N LYS A 102 8.76 14.01 11.52
CA LYS A 102 9.07 14.63 12.82
C LYS A 102 9.43 16.12 12.74
N MET A 103 9.72 16.64 11.54
CA MET A 103 10.08 18.04 11.36
C MET A 103 8.89 19.00 11.50
N SER A 104 9.17 20.21 11.99
CA SER A 104 8.25 21.35 11.93
C SER A 104 7.97 21.76 10.48
N LYS A 105 6.84 22.47 10.26
CA LYS A 105 6.43 22.92 8.93
C LYS A 105 7.50 23.78 8.22
N GLN A 106 8.22 24.62 8.97
CA GLN A 106 9.35 25.41 8.44
C GLN A 106 10.52 24.52 8.01
N ASN A 107 10.88 23.51 8.81
CA ASN A 107 11.99 22.62 8.50
C ASN A 107 11.68 21.69 7.33
N ARG A 108 10.42 21.23 7.19
CA ARG A 108 9.98 20.49 6.00
C ARG A 108 10.13 21.32 4.72
N LYS A 109 9.78 22.61 4.75
CA LYS A 109 9.93 23.51 3.60
C LYS A 109 11.40 23.70 3.21
N LYS A 110 12.30 23.84 4.20
CA LYS A 110 13.75 23.89 3.97
C LYS A 110 14.28 22.58 3.39
N PHE A 111 13.85 21.44 3.93
CA PHE A 111 14.22 20.12 3.45
C PHE A 111 13.82 19.90 1.99
N LEU A 112 12.57 20.23 1.61
CA LEU A 112 12.12 20.11 0.21
C LEU A 112 12.87 21.06 -0.74
N LYS A 113 13.18 22.28 -0.29
CA LYS A 113 14.00 23.22 -1.08
C LYS A 113 15.41 22.66 -1.32
N TYR A 114 16.01 22.07 -0.29
CA TYR A 114 17.31 21.42 -0.40
C TYR A 114 17.27 20.19 -1.33
N ALA A 115 16.28 19.31 -1.16
CA ALA A 115 16.08 18.16 -2.02
C ALA A 115 15.90 18.55 -3.50
N GLY A 116 15.14 19.62 -3.78
CA GLY A 116 15.00 20.14 -5.14
C GLY A 116 16.30 20.69 -5.75
N SER A 117 17.21 21.21 -4.92
CA SER A 117 18.51 21.74 -5.40
C SER A 117 19.54 20.66 -5.73
N ILE A 118 19.36 19.43 -5.22
CA ILE A 118 20.24 18.29 -5.52
C ILE A 118 19.71 17.39 -6.64
N THR A 119 18.41 17.46 -6.95
CA THR A 119 17.80 16.72 -8.08
C THR A 119 17.70 17.54 -9.37
N GLY A 120 17.98 18.84 -9.31
CA GLY A 120 18.06 19.73 -10.47
C GLY A 120 19.50 20.14 -10.74
N GLY A 121 20.19 19.32 -11.53
CA GLY A 121 21.54 19.52 -12.07
C GLY A 121 21.77 18.55 -13.21
#